data_AF-A0A1Y6FAN7-F1
#
_entry.id   AF-A0A1Y6FAN7-F1
#
_cell.length_a   1.000
_cell.length_b   1.000
_cell.length_c   1.000
_cell.angle_alpha   90.00
_cell.angle_beta   90.00
_cell.angle_gamma   90.00
#
_symmetry.space_group_name_H-M   'P 1'
#
loop_
_entity.id
_entity.type
_entity.pdbx_description
1 polymer ?
#
loop_
_entity_poly.entity_id
_entity_poly.type
_entity_poly.pdbx_seq_one_letter_code
_entity_poly.pdbx_strand_id
1 'polypeptide(L)'
;MTRTLIILFAATCTTPALACNPGLFERVDQPVRDTADISFDVAEIQSTEGGEWKVWRDADGDTNEVARIDYGEMGRLETRMVVESTDAYAVLATRYGYAAPIYVEGAMTVRVETDIYMFCDGELLTPPEDFGLNEDYAKAAERARATFDAPEILEYLPAR
;
A
#
# COMPACT_ATOMS: atom_id res chain seq x y z
N MET A 1 16.04 -38.63 -45.00
CA MET A 1 15.50 -37.26 -45.07
C MET A 1 15.00 -36.90 -43.68
N THR A 2 15.82 -36.17 -42.92
CA THR A 2 15.56 -35.87 -41.50
C THR A 2 14.94 -34.49 -41.41
N ARG A 3 13.67 -34.41 -40.98
CA ARG A 3 12.94 -33.15 -40.77
C ARG A 3 13.33 -32.60 -39.39
N THR A 4 14.11 -31.55 -39.36
CA THR A 4 14.37 -30.76 -38.15
C THR A 4 13.18 -29.83 -37.90
N LEU A 5 12.47 -30.08 -36.80
CA LEU A 5 11.40 -29.21 -36.31
C LEU A 5 12.06 -28.08 -35.49
N ILE A 6 12.02 -26.85 -35.98
CA ILE A 6 12.45 -25.67 -35.22
C ILE A 6 11.25 -25.22 -34.37
N ILE A 7 11.30 -25.49 -33.07
CA ILE A 7 10.37 -24.91 -32.09
C ILE A 7 10.90 -23.52 -31.75
N LEU A 8 10.24 -22.49 -32.27
CA LEU A 8 10.50 -21.10 -31.94
C LEU A 8 9.85 -20.80 -30.58
N PHE A 9 10.62 -20.92 -29.49
CA PHE A 9 10.24 -20.39 -28.19
C PHE A 9 10.27 -18.86 -28.29
N ALA A 10 9.10 -18.25 -28.52
CA ALA A 10 8.93 -16.81 -28.38
C ALA A 10 8.96 -16.51 -26.87
N ALA A 11 10.14 -16.23 -26.35
CA ALA A 11 10.30 -15.61 -25.04
C ALA A 11 9.73 -14.20 -25.11
N THR A 12 8.48 -14.03 -24.70
CA THR A 12 7.90 -12.72 -24.42
C THR A 12 8.61 -12.19 -23.17
N CYS A 13 9.64 -11.37 -23.36
CA CYS A 13 10.18 -10.54 -22.30
C CYS A 13 9.10 -9.52 -21.92
N THR A 14 8.22 -9.89 -21.00
CA THR A 14 7.30 -8.96 -20.35
C THR A 14 8.16 -8.03 -19.50
N THR A 15 8.36 -6.80 -19.93
CA THR A 15 9.05 -5.80 -19.10
C THR A 15 8.20 -5.52 -17.85
N PRO A 16 8.77 -5.56 -16.63
CA PRO A 16 8.02 -5.47 -15.38
C PRO A 16 7.21 -4.17 -15.25
N ALA A 17 7.68 -3.07 -15.86
CA ALA A 17 6.97 -1.79 -15.87
C ALA A 17 5.72 -1.75 -16.78
N LEU A 18 5.59 -2.66 -17.76
CA LEU A 18 4.37 -2.82 -18.57
C LEU A 18 3.38 -3.84 -17.96
N ALA A 19 3.78 -4.53 -16.88
CA ALA A 19 2.92 -5.49 -16.17
C ALA A 19 2.05 -4.82 -15.10
N CYS A 20 2.49 -3.70 -14.53
CA CYS A 20 1.65 -2.97 -13.57
C CYS A 20 0.56 -2.18 -14.31
N ASN A 21 -0.70 -2.38 -13.90
CA ASN A 21 -1.85 -1.67 -14.47
C ASN A 21 -1.64 -0.14 -14.31
N PRO A 22 -1.63 0.66 -15.41
CA PRO A 22 -1.45 2.11 -15.33
C PRO A 22 -2.52 2.80 -14.48
N GLY A 23 -3.70 2.20 -14.33
CA GLY A 23 -4.76 2.68 -13.43
C GLY A 23 -4.31 2.78 -11.98
N LEU A 24 -3.34 1.97 -11.53
CA LEU A 24 -2.84 2.02 -10.16
C LEU A 24 -2.20 3.38 -9.83
N PHE A 25 -1.43 3.97 -10.76
CA PHE A 25 -0.82 5.28 -10.55
C PHE A 25 -1.89 6.37 -10.41
N GLU A 26 -2.92 6.33 -11.28
CA GLU A 26 -4.03 7.27 -11.20
C GLU A 26 -4.80 7.12 -9.88
N ARG A 27 -4.99 5.89 -9.39
CA ARG A 27 -5.67 5.64 -8.11
C ARG A 27 -4.86 6.10 -6.91
N VAL A 28 -3.54 5.91 -6.93
CA VAL A 28 -2.64 6.37 -5.86
C VAL A 28 -2.70 7.89 -5.70
N ASP A 29 -2.83 8.62 -6.81
CA ASP A 29 -2.93 10.09 -6.83
C ASP A 29 -4.32 10.62 -6.43
N GLN A 30 -5.34 9.76 -6.36
CA GLN A 30 -6.68 10.18 -5.94
C GLN A 30 -6.74 10.42 -4.43
N PRO A 31 -7.45 11.47 -3.98
CA PRO A 31 -7.67 11.69 -2.57
C PRO A 31 -8.54 10.57 -1.98
N VAL A 32 -8.20 10.12 -0.78
CA VAL A 32 -9.04 9.20 -0.01
C VAL A 32 -10.41 9.84 0.20
N ARG A 33 -11.47 9.06 0.02
CA ARG A 33 -12.82 9.50 0.40
C ARG A 33 -12.89 9.78 1.90
N ASP A 34 -13.47 10.91 2.27
CA ASP A 34 -13.54 11.34 3.68
C ASP A 34 -14.20 10.34 4.63
N THR A 35 -15.18 9.56 4.14
CA THR A 35 -15.93 8.59 4.96
C THR A 35 -15.63 7.16 4.50
N ALA A 36 -15.10 6.37 5.43
CA ALA A 36 -14.92 4.93 5.28
C ALA A 36 -16.25 4.19 5.41
N ASP A 37 -16.39 3.07 4.69
CA ASP A 37 -17.57 2.21 4.78
C ASP A 37 -17.54 1.37 6.07
N ILE A 38 -16.33 1.07 6.56
CA ILE A 38 -16.10 0.39 7.83
C ILE A 38 -14.97 1.11 8.57
N SER A 39 -15.18 1.37 9.86
CA SER A 39 -14.19 1.97 10.78
C SER A 39 -14.25 1.23 12.10
N PHE A 40 -13.11 0.82 12.64
CA PHE A 40 -13.06 0.23 13.97
C PHE A 40 -11.72 0.48 14.67
N ASP A 41 -11.80 0.72 15.97
CA ASP A 41 -10.65 0.97 16.83
C ASP A 41 -9.90 -0.33 17.14
N VAL A 42 -8.59 -0.22 17.33
CA VAL A 42 -7.72 -1.31 17.74
C VAL A 42 -6.83 -0.85 18.89
N ALA A 43 -6.86 -1.63 19.98
CA ALA A 43 -6.22 -1.24 21.23
C ALA A 43 -4.75 -1.66 21.39
N GLU A 44 -4.07 -2.27 20.38
CA GLU A 44 -2.77 -2.94 20.62
C GLU A 44 -1.62 -2.79 19.57
N ILE A 45 -0.40 -2.99 20.13
CA ILE A 45 1.02 -3.20 19.69
C ILE A 45 1.80 -2.07 18.99
N GLN A 46 1.25 -1.30 18.04
CA GLN A 46 2.07 -0.31 17.28
C GLN A 46 1.75 1.16 17.53
N SER A 47 0.75 1.44 18.36
CA SER A 47 0.34 2.79 18.70
C SER A 47 0.47 3.07 20.20
N THR A 48 0.91 4.28 20.54
CA THR A 48 0.96 4.75 21.94
C THR A 48 -0.42 5.17 22.43
N GLU A 49 -1.30 5.61 21.52
CA GLU A 49 -2.62 6.18 21.84
C GLU A 49 -3.80 5.38 21.24
N GLY A 50 -3.52 4.18 20.73
CA GLY A 50 -4.49 3.35 20.00
C GLY A 50 -4.46 3.56 18.48
N GLY A 51 -5.04 2.64 17.74
CA GLY A 51 -5.12 2.72 16.29
C GLY A 51 -6.53 2.54 15.77
N GLU A 52 -6.71 2.77 14.48
CA GLU A 52 -7.97 2.61 13.78
C GLU A 52 -7.72 1.92 12.44
N TRP A 53 -8.60 1.00 12.08
CA TRP A 53 -8.70 0.48 10.72
C TRP A 53 -9.84 1.19 10.00
N LYS A 54 -9.60 1.52 8.73
CA LYS A 54 -10.60 2.04 7.80
C LYS A 54 -10.61 1.21 6.53
N VAL A 55 -11.80 0.89 6.05
CA VAL A 55 -12.01 0.15 4.80
C VAL A 55 -12.95 0.94 3.91
N TRP A 56 -12.55 1.10 2.65
CA TRP A 56 -13.37 1.68 1.60
C TRP A 56 -13.64 0.62 0.55
N ARG A 57 -14.88 0.60 0.08
CA ARG A 57 -15.36 -0.28 -0.98
C ARG A 57 -15.72 0.54 -2.21
N ASP A 58 -15.55 -0.10 -3.36
CA ASP A 58 -16.06 0.44 -4.62
C ASP A 58 -17.58 0.24 -4.76
N ALA A 59 -18.11 0.55 -5.94
CA ALA A 59 -19.53 0.45 -6.24
C ALA A 59 -20.03 -1.01 -6.34
N ASP A 60 -19.14 -1.95 -6.63
CA ASP A 60 -19.42 -3.37 -6.72
C ASP A 60 -19.34 -4.07 -5.35
N GLY A 61 -18.82 -3.36 -4.34
CA GLY A 61 -18.70 -3.80 -2.97
C GLY A 61 -17.35 -4.44 -2.64
N ASP A 62 -16.43 -4.45 -3.61
CA ASP A 62 -15.07 -4.94 -3.43
C ASP A 62 -14.23 -3.90 -2.70
N THR A 63 -13.29 -4.37 -1.89
CA THR A 63 -12.39 -3.48 -1.15
C THR A 63 -11.40 -2.84 -2.10
N ASN A 64 -11.46 -1.52 -2.22
CA ASN A 64 -10.56 -0.76 -3.09
C ASN A 64 -9.46 -0.04 -2.31
N GLU A 65 -9.67 0.28 -1.03
CA GLU A 65 -8.67 0.86 -0.13
C GLU A 65 -8.85 0.36 1.31
N VAL A 66 -7.73 0.21 2.01
CA VAL A 66 -7.69 -0.10 3.44
C VAL A 66 -6.60 0.72 4.08
N ALA A 67 -6.86 1.33 5.24
CA ALA A 67 -5.85 2.09 5.98
C ALA A 67 -5.79 1.64 7.43
N ARG A 68 -4.56 1.46 7.92
CA ARG A 68 -4.23 1.46 9.34
C ARG A 68 -3.78 2.86 9.74
N ILE A 69 -4.36 3.40 10.80
CA ILE A 69 -3.92 4.64 11.42
C ILE A 69 -3.44 4.31 12.84
N ASP A 70 -2.19 4.62 13.15
CA ASP A 70 -1.61 4.51 14.49
C ASP A 70 -1.35 5.91 15.05
N TYR A 71 -2.09 6.27 16.11
CA TYR A 71 -2.04 7.60 16.71
C TYR A 71 -0.88 7.77 17.70
N GLY A 72 -0.45 9.01 17.87
CA GLY A 72 0.52 9.40 18.87
C GLY A 72 0.42 10.90 19.17
N GLU A 73 0.93 11.28 20.33
CA GLU A 73 0.81 12.66 20.80
C GLU A 73 1.35 13.66 19.76
N MET A 74 2.55 13.40 19.22
CA MET A 74 3.27 14.32 18.33
C MET A 74 3.10 14.00 16.83
N GLY A 75 2.24 13.05 16.49
CA GLY A 75 2.07 12.63 15.11
C GLY A 75 1.29 11.33 14.97
N ARG A 76 1.04 10.92 13.73
CA ARG A 76 0.45 9.61 13.43
C ARG A 76 1.14 8.95 12.25
N LEU A 77 1.07 7.63 12.21
CA LEU A 77 1.42 6.85 11.02
C LEU A 77 0.14 6.36 10.38
N GLU A 78 0.00 6.57 9.07
CA GLU A 78 -1.07 6.00 8.27
C GLU A 78 -0.44 5.07 7.23
N THR A 79 -0.75 3.78 7.30
CA THR A 79 -0.37 2.80 6.28
C THR A 79 -1.61 2.44 5.47
N ARG A 80 -1.68 2.91 4.22
CA ARG A 80 -2.83 2.78 3.33
C ARG A 80 -2.51 1.85 2.15
N MET A 81 -3.30 0.82 1.95
CA MET A 81 -3.31 -0.01 0.75
C MET A 81 -4.34 0.54 -0.24
N VAL A 82 -3.93 0.70 -1.50
CA VAL A 82 -4.78 1.08 -2.64
C VAL A 82 -4.75 -0.08 -3.64
N VAL A 83 -5.90 -0.69 -3.92
CA VAL A 83 -6.01 -1.97 -4.65
C VAL A 83 -6.61 -1.78 -6.03
N GLU A 84 -5.81 -1.71 -7.09
CA GLU A 84 -6.36 -1.67 -8.45
C GLU A 84 -6.89 -3.03 -8.91
N SER A 85 -6.19 -4.11 -8.54
CA SER A 85 -6.63 -5.49 -8.67
C SER A 85 -5.91 -6.36 -7.63
N THR A 86 -6.21 -7.66 -7.59
CA THR A 86 -5.49 -8.63 -6.76
C THR A 86 -3.99 -8.67 -7.08
N ASP A 87 -3.64 -8.43 -8.34
CA ASP A 87 -2.27 -8.48 -8.84
C ASP A 87 -1.61 -7.09 -8.92
N ALA A 88 -2.34 -6.00 -8.67
CA ALA A 88 -1.81 -4.63 -8.75
C ALA A 88 -2.33 -3.77 -7.60
N TYR A 89 -1.45 -3.45 -6.65
CA TYR A 89 -1.79 -2.59 -5.51
C TYR A 89 -0.59 -1.77 -5.06
N ALA A 90 -0.85 -0.70 -4.31
CA ALA A 90 0.17 0.12 -3.69
C ALA A 90 -0.05 0.17 -2.19
N VAL A 91 1.04 0.28 -1.43
CA VAL A 91 1.03 0.59 -0.01
C VAL A 91 1.72 1.92 0.21
N LEU A 92 1.01 2.88 0.77
CA LEU A 92 1.49 4.20 1.12
C LEU A 92 1.68 4.26 2.63
N ALA A 93 2.90 4.54 3.08
CA ALA A 93 3.19 4.78 4.49
C ALA A 93 3.39 6.29 4.70
N THR A 94 2.39 6.95 5.28
CA THR A 94 2.39 8.39 5.51
C THR A 94 2.62 8.72 6.98
N ARG A 95 3.67 9.49 7.25
CA ARG A 95 3.99 10.02 8.57
C ARG A 95 3.54 11.47 8.67
N TYR A 96 2.70 11.75 9.66
CA TYR A 96 2.26 13.09 10.00
C TYR A 96 2.97 13.54 11.27
N GLY A 97 3.60 14.71 11.22
CA GLY A 97 4.19 15.37 12.38
C GLY A 97 3.39 16.59 12.79
N TYR A 98 3.07 16.70 14.08
CA TYR A 98 2.31 17.82 14.65
C TYR A 98 3.23 18.88 15.27
N ALA A 99 2.77 20.15 15.26
CA ALA A 99 3.50 21.27 15.89
C ALA A 99 3.56 21.18 17.42
N ALA A 100 2.59 20.48 18.01
CA ALA A 100 2.38 20.29 19.44
C ALA A 100 1.59 18.98 19.63
N PRO A 101 1.46 18.46 20.87
CA PRO A 101 0.64 17.30 21.14
C PRO A 101 -0.80 17.47 20.62
N ILE A 102 -1.41 16.41 20.06
CA ILE A 102 -2.71 16.48 19.36
C ILE A 102 -3.85 17.01 20.22
N TYR A 103 -3.78 16.86 21.54
CA TYR A 103 -4.77 17.36 22.50
C TYR A 103 -4.62 18.85 22.85
N VAL A 104 -3.58 19.53 22.34
CA VAL A 104 -3.38 20.97 22.54
C VAL A 104 -4.19 21.75 21.51
N GLU A 105 -4.97 22.73 21.98
CA GLU A 105 -5.73 23.63 21.09
C GLU A 105 -4.79 24.35 20.11
N GLY A 106 -5.12 24.28 18.81
CA GLY A 106 -4.29 24.85 17.75
C GLY A 106 -3.14 23.95 17.27
N ALA A 107 -3.02 22.72 17.79
CA ALA A 107 -2.15 21.71 17.19
C ALA A 107 -2.54 21.48 15.72
N MET A 108 -1.53 21.45 14.86
CA MET A 108 -1.70 21.24 13.42
C MET A 108 -0.58 20.37 12.87
N THR A 109 -0.86 19.68 11.77
CA THR A 109 0.16 18.99 10.98
C THR A 109 1.11 20.00 10.35
N VAL A 110 2.40 19.85 10.61
CA VAL A 110 3.47 20.69 10.06
C VAL A 110 4.41 19.95 9.12
N ARG A 111 4.36 18.61 9.12
CA ARG A 111 5.13 17.76 8.22
C ARG A 111 4.30 16.55 7.80
N VAL A 112 4.35 16.24 6.51
CA VAL A 112 3.78 15.03 5.93
C VAL A 112 4.86 14.40 5.05
N GLU A 113 5.15 13.14 5.28
CA GLU A 113 6.07 12.36 4.45
C GLU A 113 5.41 11.06 4.05
N THR A 114 5.41 10.76 2.76
CA THR A 114 4.78 9.55 2.23
C THR A 114 5.81 8.75 1.47
N ASP A 115 6.05 7.53 1.92
CA ASP A 115 6.72 6.50 1.12
C ASP A 115 5.65 5.72 0.36
N ILE A 116 5.87 5.47 -0.94
CA ILE A 116 4.95 4.74 -1.81
C ILE A 116 5.65 3.46 -2.28
N TYR A 117 5.03 2.32 -2.00
CA TYR A 117 5.50 1.00 -2.41
C TYR A 117 4.48 0.38 -3.35
N MET A 118 4.85 0.16 -4.60
CA MET A 118 3.95 -0.43 -5.61
C MET A 118 4.25 -1.91 -5.77
N PHE A 119 3.21 -2.73 -5.88
CA PHE A 119 3.32 -4.18 -6.03
C PHE A 119 2.57 -4.63 -7.29
N CYS A 120 3.24 -5.46 -8.10
CA CYS A 120 2.68 -6.06 -9.30
C CYS A 120 2.93 -7.58 -9.22
N ASP A 121 1.91 -8.40 -9.45
CA ASP A 121 1.95 -9.87 -9.29
C ASP A 121 2.48 -10.31 -7.91
N GLY A 122 2.20 -9.51 -6.88
CA GLY A 122 2.66 -9.73 -5.51
C GLY A 122 4.13 -9.35 -5.24
N GLU A 123 4.88 -8.89 -6.24
CA GLU A 123 6.27 -8.47 -6.11
C GLU A 123 6.41 -6.95 -6.07
N LEU A 124 7.39 -6.45 -5.32
CA LEU A 124 7.70 -5.01 -5.27
C LEU A 124 8.16 -4.54 -6.66
N LEU A 125 7.48 -3.51 -7.19
CA LEU A 125 7.89 -2.85 -8.42
C LEU A 125 9.23 -2.14 -8.19
N THR A 126 10.26 -2.60 -8.89
CA THR A 126 11.62 -2.07 -8.80
C THR A 126 12.02 -1.36 -10.11
N PRO A 127 12.98 -0.42 -10.05
CA PRO A 127 13.62 0.09 -11.26
C PRO A 127 14.27 -1.05 -12.08
N PRO A 128 14.54 -0.83 -13.38
CA PRO A 128 15.27 -1.79 -14.20
C PRO A 128 16.60 -2.22 -13.56
N GLU A 129 17.00 -3.47 -13.81
CA GLU A 129 18.12 -4.19 -13.14
C GLU A 129 19.47 -3.44 -13.12
N ASP A 130 19.69 -2.51 -14.04
CA ASP A 130 20.89 -1.66 -14.10
C ASP A 130 21.00 -0.68 -12.92
N PHE A 131 19.91 -0.50 -12.16
CA PHE A 131 19.86 0.30 -10.94
C PHE A 131 19.63 -0.63 -9.75
N GLY A 132 20.66 -0.80 -8.91
CA GLY A 132 20.52 -1.56 -7.68
C GLY A 132 19.42 -0.99 -6.78
N LEU A 133 18.54 -1.85 -6.28
CA LEU A 133 17.52 -1.46 -5.31
C LEU A 133 18.17 -1.14 -3.97
N ASN A 134 17.75 -0.04 -3.35
CA ASN A 134 18.15 0.25 -1.97
C ASN A 134 17.53 -0.81 -1.03
N GLU A 135 18.36 -1.55 -0.30
CA GLU A 135 17.89 -2.59 0.62
C GLU A 135 16.95 -2.07 1.71
N ASP A 136 17.16 -0.85 2.19
CA ASP A 136 16.32 -0.26 3.23
C ASP A 136 14.93 0.07 2.70
N TYR A 137 14.83 0.46 1.42
CA TYR A 137 13.56 0.65 0.74
C TYR A 137 12.80 -0.68 0.60
N ALA A 138 13.48 -1.76 0.19
CA ALA A 138 12.87 -3.09 0.09
C ALA A 138 12.36 -3.58 1.46
N LYS A 139 13.16 -3.42 2.52
CA LYS A 139 12.77 -3.78 3.90
C LYS A 139 11.61 -2.90 4.41
N ALA A 140 11.54 -1.64 4.00
CA ALA A 140 10.45 -0.75 4.35
C ALA A 140 9.15 -1.14 3.64
N ALA A 141 9.23 -1.50 2.35
CA ALA A 141 8.11 -2.00 1.57
C ALA A 141 7.49 -3.27 2.18
N GLU A 142 8.34 -4.25 2.53
CA GLU A 142 7.87 -5.48 3.18
C GLU A 142 7.20 -5.23 4.53
N ARG A 143 7.78 -4.33 5.35
CA ARG A 143 7.17 -3.95 6.64
C ARG A 143 5.81 -3.26 6.46
N ALA A 144 5.70 -2.37 5.48
CA ALA A 144 4.44 -1.68 5.20
C ALA A 144 3.39 -2.65 4.66
N ARG A 145 3.78 -3.59 3.80
CA ARG A 145 2.90 -4.66 3.31
C ARG A 145 2.41 -5.57 4.44
N ALA A 146 3.31 -5.93 5.37
CA ALA A 146 2.99 -6.80 6.51
C ALA A 146 1.98 -6.19 7.49
N THR A 147 1.76 -4.86 7.47
CA THR A 147 0.67 -4.23 8.25
C THR A 147 -0.69 -4.88 7.93
N PHE A 148 -0.89 -5.32 6.70
CA PHE A 148 -2.14 -5.93 6.24
C PHE A 148 -2.20 -7.45 6.45
N ASP A 149 -1.23 -8.04 7.14
CA ASP A 149 -1.30 -9.46 7.53
C ASP A 149 -1.96 -9.63 8.91
N ALA A 150 -2.43 -8.52 9.53
CA ALA A 150 -3.12 -8.51 10.81
C ALA A 150 -4.43 -9.32 10.74
N PRO A 151 -4.68 -10.30 11.65
CA PRO A 151 -5.84 -11.18 11.57
C PRO A 151 -7.19 -10.46 11.47
N GLU A 152 -7.32 -9.32 12.15
CA GLU A 152 -8.55 -8.53 12.21
C GLU A 152 -8.90 -7.83 10.90
N ILE A 153 -7.96 -7.66 9.96
CA ILE A 153 -8.22 -7.00 8.67
C ILE A 153 -8.37 -8.00 7.52
N LEU A 154 -8.00 -9.28 7.71
CA LEU A 154 -7.94 -10.27 6.64
C LEU A 154 -9.29 -10.50 5.93
N GLU A 155 -10.42 -10.42 6.64
CA GLU A 155 -11.75 -10.60 6.03
C GLU A 155 -12.16 -9.45 5.11
N TYR A 156 -11.49 -8.30 5.23
CA TYR A 156 -11.78 -7.10 4.44
C TYR A 156 -10.83 -6.96 3.25
N LEU A 157 -9.77 -7.76 3.15
CA LEU A 157 -8.83 -7.66 2.05
C LEU A 157 -9.37 -8.35 0.79
N PRO A 158 -8.95 -7.88 -0.40
CA PRO A 158 -9.20 -8.62 -1.63
C PRO A 158 -8.66 -10.04 -1.51
N ALA A 159 -9.38 -11.01 -2.11
CA ALA A 159 -8.90 -12.38 -2.17
C ALA A 159 -7.56 -12.42 -2.93
N ARG A 160 -6.47 -12.75 -2.23
CA ARG A 160 -5.14 -12.95 -2.81
C ARG A 160 -4.99 -14.36 -3.38
#